data_AF-M1YZD8-F1
#
_entry.id   AF-M1YZD8-F1
#
_cell.length_a   1.000
_cell.length_b   1.000
_cell.length_c   1.000
_cell.angle_alpha   90.00
_cell.angle_beta   90.00
_cell.angle_gamma   90.00
#
_symmetry.space_group_name_H-M   'P 1'
#
loop_
_entity.id
_entity.type
_entity.pdbx_description
1 polymer ?
#
loop_
_entity_poly.entity_id
_entity_poly.type
_entity_poly.pdbx_seq_one_letter_code
_entity_poly.pdbx_strand_id
1 'polypeptide(L)'
;MIGITMEQKEILNKCREDIKNGKNQDDIIRFLRQADLPPIEAIKVFKKLYGVSVGESKEKVMGHPSWRELAKDGDKLHDEIIKTLEQELNDND
;
A
#
# COMPACT_ATOMS: atom_id res chain seq x y z
N MET A 1 -17.49 10.46 -4.79
CA MET A 1 -17.16 9.06 -5.20
C MET A 1 -15.85 9.13 -5.97
N ILE A 2 -14.71 8.80 -5.33
CA ILE A 2 -13.38 8.91 -5.97
C ILE A 2 -13.25 7.73 -6.93
N GLY A 3 -13.51 7.97 -8.22
CA GLY A 3 -13.48 6.98 -9.28
C GLY A 3 -12.07 6.47 -9.55
N ILE A 4 -11.97 5.18 -9.86
CA ILE A 4 -10.74 4.57 -10.36
C ILE A 4 -10.38 5.23 -11.70
N THR A 5 -9.14 5.67 -11.88
CA THR A 5 -8.63 6.22 -13.16
C THR A 5 -8.59 5.15 -14.25
N MET A 6 -8.47 5.54 -15.51
CA MET A 6 -8.50 4.57 -16.63
C MET A 6 -7.37 3.52 -16.52
N GLU A 7 -6.18 3.97 -16.14
CA GLU A 7 -4.99 3.13 -15.87
C GLU A 7 -5.21 2.16 -14.70
N GLN A 8 -5.83 2.60 -13.61
CA GLN A 8 -6.12 1.73 -12.48
C GLN A 8 -7.19 0.66 -12.80
N LYS A 9 -8.11 0.94 -13.75
CA LYS A 9 -9.07 -0.08 -14.22
C LYS A 9 -8.36 -1.18 -15.01
N GLU A 10 -7.37 -0.82 -15.81
CA GLU A 10 -6.57 -1.77 -16.59
C GLU A 10 -5.76 -2.68 -15.66
N ILE A 11 -5.09 -2.10 -14.66
CA ILE A 11 -4.37 -2.85 -13.62
C ILE A 11 -5.32 -3.79 -12.89
N LEU A 12 -6.51 -3.31 -12.48
CA LEU A 12 -7.50 -4.15 -11.79
C LEU A 12 -7.96 -5.33 -12.66
N ASN A 13 -8.18 -5.10 -13.95
CA ASN A 13 -8.59 -6.16 -14.89
C ASN A 13 -7.46 -7.17 -15.11
N LYS A 14 -6.22 -6.70 -15.24
CA LYS A 14 -5.05 -7.57 -15.35
C LYS A 14 -4.88 -8.45 -14.11
N CYS A 15 -5.01 -7.88 -12.90
CA CYS A 15 -4.95 -8.66 -11.66
C CYS A 15 -6.05 -9.73 -11.60
N ARG A 16 -7.27 -9.42 -12.07
CA ARG A 16 -8.36 -10.41 -12.13
C ARG A 16 -8.05 -11.56 -13.08
N GLU A 17 -7.45 -11.26 -14.22
CA GLU A 17 -7.02 -12.28 -15.17
C GLU A 17 -5.91 -13.15 -14.56
N ASP A 18 -4.92 -12.54 -13.92
CA ASP A 18 -3.83 -13.25 -13.27
C ASP A 18 -4.33 -14.17 -12.15
N ILE A 19 -5.32 -13.73 -11.35
CA ILE A 19 -5.98 -14.57 -10.34
C ILE A 19 -6.67 -15.77 -11.01
N LYS A 20 -7.38 -15.56 -12.13
CA LYS A 20 -8.02 -16.66 -12.88
C LYS A 20 -6.99 -17.66 -13.42
N ASN A 21 -5.79 -17.18 -13.76
CA ASN A 21 -4.67 -17.99 -14.22
C ASN A 21 -3.89 -18.65 -13.07
N GLY A 22 -4.36 -18.54 -11.82
CA GLY A 22 -3.78 -19.22 -10.66
C GLY A 22 -2.69 -18.44 -9.93
N LYS A 23 -2.49 -17.15 -10.25
CA LYS A 23 -1.57 -16.31 -9.47
C LYS A 23 -2.08 -16.11 -8.05
N ASN A 24 -1.17 -16.20 -7.08
CA ASN A 24 -1.48 -16.03 -5.68
C ASN A 24 -1.44 -14.54 -5.26
N GLN A 25 -1.77 -14.27 -3.99
CA GLN A 25 -1.81 -12.89 -3.47
C GLN A 25 -0.45 -12.18 -3.53
N ASP A 26 0.64 -12.89 -3.26
CA ASP A 26 2.00 -12.31 -3.27
C ASP A 26 2.41 -11.88 -4.68
N ASP A 27 2.07 -12.67 -5.70
CA ASP A 27 2.30 -12.31 -7.09
C ASP A 27 1.55 -11.04 -7.49
N ILE A 28 0.30 -10.90 -7.02
CA ILE A 28 -0.50 -9.70 -7.25
C ILE A 28 0.13 -8.49 -6.54
N ILE A 29 0.55 -8.62 -5.28
CA ILE A 29 1.18 -7.52 -4.54
C ILE A 29 2.49 -7.06 -5.20
N ARG A 30 3.29 -8.01 -5.74
CA ARG A 30 4.49 -7.69 -6.53
C ARG A 30 4.15 -6.95 -7.80
N PHE A 31 3.14 -7.41 -8.54
CA PHE A 31 2.68 -6.73 -9.75
C PHE A 31 2.23 -5.30 -9.47
N LEU A 32 1.45 -5.07 -8.39
CA LEU A 32 1.02 -3.72 -8.01
C LEU A 32 2.20 -2.78 -7.73
N ARG A 33 3.30 -3.30 -7.15
CA ARG A 33 4.52 -2.51 -6.95
C ARG A 33 5.23 -2.20 -8.26
N GLN A 34 5.33 -3.19 -9.16
CA GLN A 34 5.97 -3.05 -10.47
C GLN A 34 5.20 -2.12 -11.41
N ALA A 35 3.89 -2.03 -11.24
CA ALA A 35 3.02 -1.07 -11.94
C ALA A 35 3.16 0.37 -11.40
N ASP A 36 4.12 0.62 -10.52
CA ASP A 36 4.41 1.91 -9.87
C ASP A 36 3.19 2.61 -9.27
N LEU A 37 2.22 1.82 -8.80
CA LEU A 37 1.03 2.36 -8.14
C LEU A 37 1.43 3.03 -6.84
N PRO A 38 0.85 4.21 -6.52
CA PRO A 38 0.92 4.74 -5.17
C PRO A 38 0.38 3.73 -4.14
N PRO A 39 0.94 3.67 -2.92
CA PRO A 39 0.55 2.68 -1.91
C PRO A 39 -0.94 2.65 -1.64
N ILE A 40 -1.55 3.83 -1.53
CA ILE A 40 -2.99 3.99 -1.28
C ILE A 40 -3.81 3.37 -2.42
N GLU A 41 -3.35 3.48 -3.66
CA GLU A 41 -4.04 2.91 -4.82
C GLU A 41 -3.85 1.39 -4.89
N ALA A 42 -2.65 0.89 -4.59
CA ALA A 42 -2.40 -0.54 -4.44
C ALA A 42 -3.31 -1.17 -3.37
N ILE A 43 -3.48 -0.52 -2.22
CA ILE A 43 -4.39 -0.93 -1.14
C ILE A 43 -5.84 -0.96 -1.63
N LYS A 44 -6.29 0.07 -2.35
CA LYS A 44 -7.65 0.13 -2.93
C LYS A 44 -7.89 -0.98 -3.95
N VAL A 45 -6.91 -1.27 -4.80
CA VAL A 45 -6.99 -2.35 -5.80
C VAL A 45 -7.04 -3.71 -5.10
N PHE A 46 -6.15 -3.96 -4.14
CA PHE A 46 -6.12 -5.20 -3.36
C PHE A 46 -7.46 -5.45 -2.63
N LYS A 47 -7.98 -4.43 -1.95
CA LYS A 47 -9.31 -4.45 -1.31
C LYS A 47 -10.40 -4.87 -2.29
N LYS A 48 -10.40 -4.32 -3.50
CA LYS A 48 -11.41 -4.62 -4.52
C LYS A 48 -11.27 -6.01 -5.13
N LEU A 49 -10.06 -6.57 -5.16
CA LEU A 49 -9.81 -7.91 -5.66
C LEU A 49 -10.26 -8.99 -4.68
N TYR A 50 -9.97 -8.81 -3.39
CA TYR A 50 -10.16 -9.84 -2.38
C TYR A 50 -11.34 -9.59 -1.42
N GLY A 51 -12.00 -8.43 -1.51
CA GLY A 51 -13.18 -8.12 -0.69
C GLY A 51 -12.88 -7.92 0.80
N VAL A 52 -11.62 -7.65 1.15
CA VAL A 52 -11.12 -7.55 2.53
C VAL A 52 -11.29 -6.15 3.13
N SER A 53 -11.02 -6.02 4.43
CA SER A 53 -11.04 -4.71 5.11
C SER A 53 -9.90 -3.80 4.64
N VAL A 54 -10.01 -2.48 4.90
CA VAL A 54 -8.92 -1.53 4.59
C VAL A 54 -7.69 -1.83 5.44
N GLY A 55 -7.88 -2.18 6.71
CA GLY A 55 -6.77 -2.53 7.62
C GLY A 55 -6.01 -3.75 7.13
N GLU A 56 -6.73 -4.81 6.78
CA GLU A 56 -6.14 -6.04 6.23
C GLU A 56 -5.44 -5.79 4.88
N SER A 57 -6.05 -4.98 4.01
CA SER A 57 -5.43 -4.60 2.73
C SER A 57 -4.12 -3.84 2.94
N LYS A 58 -4.10 -2.89 3.89
CA LYS A 58 -2.90 -2.14 4.25
C LYS A 58 -1.83 -3.06 4.80
N GLU A 59 -2.17 -3.93 5.74
CA GLU A 59 -1.25 -4.88 6.36
C GLU A 59 -0.61 -5.80 5.30
N LYS A 60 -1.42 -6.38 4.42
CA LYS A 60 -0.93 -7.28 3.36
C LYS A 60 -0.03 -6.57 2.35
N VAL A 61 -0.44 -5.40 1.86
CA VAL A 61 0.33 -4.67 0.84
C VAL A 61 1.61 -4.08 1.45
N MET A 62 1.49 -3.34 2.55
CA MET A 62 2.64 -2.63 3.15
C MET A 62 3.58 -3.58 3.92
N GLY A 63 3.08 -4.69 4.44
CA GLY A 63 3.89 -5.72 5.09
C GLY A 63 4.67 -6.61 4.10
N HIS A 64 4.32 -6.58 2.81
CA HIS A 64 4.98 -7.42 1.81
C HIS A 64 6.43 -6.94 1.54
N PRO A 65 7.42 -7.85 1.40
CA PRO A 65 8.82 -7.49 1.21
C PRO A 65 9.11 -6.49 0.08
N SER A 66 8.32 -6.50 -1.00
CA SER A 66 8.48 -5.58 -2.14
C SER A 66 8.11 -4.12 -1.81
N TRP A 67 7.46 -3.86 -0.68
CA TRP A 67 7.05 -2.54 -0.22
C TRP A 67 7.86 -2.07 0.99
N ARG A 68 8.80 -2.88 1.49
CA ARG A 68 9.58 -2.59 2.71
C ARG A 68 10.44 -1.34 2.62
N GLU A 69 11.01 -1.02 1.46
CA GLU A 69 11.83 0.19 1.32
C GLU A 69 10.99 1.44 1.52
N LEU A 70 9.79 1.47 0.93
CA LEU A 70 8.86 2.57 1.11
C LEU A 70 8.32 2.65 2.55
N ALA A 71 8.13 1.51 3.21
CA ALA A 71 7.74 1.47 4.62
C ALA A 71 8.85 2.04 5.52
N LYS A 72 10.11 1.69 5.28
CA LYS A 72 11.28 2.20 6.03
C LYS A 72 11.44 3.71 5.94
N ASP A 73 11.20 4.29 4.77
CA ASP A 73 11.29 5.74 4.59
C ASP A 73 10.15 6.46 5.34
N GLY A 74 8.96 5.84 5.37
CA GLY A 74 7.83 6.33 6.17
C GLY A 74 8.09 6.26 7.68
N ASP A 75 8.68 5.16 8.16
CA ASP A 75 8.99 4.96 9.58
C ASP A 75 10.01 5.99 10.07
N LYS A 76 11.07 6.26 9.29
CA LYS A 76 12.06 7.29 9.63
C LYS A 76 11.44 8.68 9.77
N LEU A 77 10.60 9.08 8.82
CA LEU A 77 9.93 10.38 8.87
C LEU A 77 8.99 10.46 10.09
N HIS A 78 8.28 9.38 10.39
CA HIS A 78 7.40 9.32 11.56
C HIS A 78 8.18 9.44 12.87
N ASP A 79 9.32 8.76 12.99
CA ASP A 79 10.20 8.84 14.15
C ASP A 79 10.82 10.24 14.31
N GLU A 80 11.21 10.89 13.22
CA GLU A 80 11.70 12.29 13.24
C GLU A 80 10.62 13.28 13.70
N ILE A 81 9.37 13.09 13.25
CA ILE A 81 8.23 13.91 13.68
C ILE A 81 7.95 13.71 15.17
N ILE A 82 7.88 12.47 15.65
CA ILE A 82 7.68 12.17 17.08
C ILE A 82 8.79 12.80 17.90
N LYS A 83 10.05 12.60 17.51
CA LYS A 83 11.20 13.14 18.24
C LYS A 83 11.16 14.66 18.33
N THR A 84 10.77 15.34 17.25
CA THR A 84 10.65 16.81 17.24
C THR A 84 9.52 17.26 18.18
N LEU A 85 8.36 16.59 18.14
CA LEU A 85 7.24 16.89 19.03
C LEU A 85 7.57 16.65 20.50
N GLU A 86 8.31 15.60 20.82
CA GLU A 86 8.78 15.30 22.18
C GLU A 86 9.80 16.34 22.69
N GLN A 87 10.66 16.87 21.81
CA GLN A 87 11.59 17.94 22.16
C GLN A 87 10.85 19.26 22.45
N GLU A 88 9.90 19.66 21.61
CA GLU A 88 9.10 20.88 21.84
C GLU A 88 8.26 20.80 23.12
N LEU A 89 7.78 19.62 23.51
CA LEU A 89 7.06 19.43 24.76
C LEU A 89 7.96 19.58 26.00
N ASN A 90 9.21 19.10 25.92
CA ASN A 90 10.16 19.17 27.03
C ASN A 90 10.86 20.55 27.15
N ASP A 91 10.97 21.31 26.07
CA ASP A 91 11.58 22.65 26.07
C ASP A 91 10.61 23.77 26.53
N ASN A 92 9.32 23.44 26.77
CA ASN A 92 8.29 24.37 27.25
C ASN A 92 7.92 24.21 28.74
N ASP A 93 8.61 23.35 29.48
CA ASP A 93 8.54 23.20 30.96
C ASP A 93 9.71 23.94 31.65
#